data_AF-A0AB74C2Q1-F1
#
_entry.id   AF-A0AB74C2Q1-F1
#
_cell.length_a   1.000
_cell.length_b   1.000
_cell.length_c   1.000
_cell.angle_alpha   90.00
_cell.angle_beta   90.00
_cell.angle_gamma   90.00
#
_symmetry.space_group_name_H-M   'P 1'
#
loop_
_entity.id
_entity.type
_entity.pdbx_description
1 polymer ?
#
loop_
_entity_poly.entity_id
_entity_poly.type
_entity_poly.pdbx_seq_one_letter_code
_entity_poly.pdbx_strand_id
1 'polypeptide(L)'
;MVDTFSSIPIVDFRRLQDPLTKAEALEQLREAIFQVGFLYLINHGLESLVKRTHEKLPELFALPTEVKERCNMINSPAFVGYTRLGAETTASKTDLREQFDFGTPGMKPWTENDPFWQRLEGDSQYPDHPGAKELVENYIAESAKLSQEFMRYVSECLSLPPTTFESFKGKMDRLKFIRYPQAAPGSQGVGPHKDSTGLFTFLSQDDTGGLQVLNKNGEWIDAPPIEGSLVVNIQQGFEAITGGICTATTHRVIAPTTKTRYSIPFFLGVRMDLTLDQLRESAAHIVKCIPASDDRKKRAVDVPSEFLSPLYSCFGEAYLRNRIISHPDVGQKWYPELYERYTKEKLT
;
A
#
# COMPACT_ATOMS: atom_id res chain seq x y z
N MET A 1 5.95 27.96 -13.75
CA MET A 1 5.38 26.93 -12.87
C MET A 1 4.94 25.77 -13.75
N VAL A 2 5.21 24.53 -13.35
CA VAL A 2 4.69 23.36 -14.06
C VAL A 2 3.23 23.23 -13.66
N ASP A 3 2.34 22.99 -14.63
CA ASP A 3 0.96 22.66 -14.35
C ASP A 3 0.92 21.34 -13.55
N THR A 4 0.36 21.36 -12.35
CA THR A 4 0.33 20.20 -11.45
C THR A 4 -0.94 20.24 -10.61
N PHE A 5 -1.31 19.09 -10.03
CA PHE A 5 -2.56 18.98 -9.29
C PHE A 5 -2.53 19.80 -7.99
N SER A 6 -3.68 20.39 -7.67
CA SER A 6 -3.98 21.09 -6.42
C SER A 6 -5.10 20.42 -5.61
N SER A 7 -5.68 19.35 -6.16
CA SER A 7 -6.70 18.51 -5.53
C SER A 7 -6.61 17.08 -6.05
N ILE A 8 -7.09 16.11 -5.26
CA ILE A 8 -7.15 14.70 -5.66
C ILE A 8 -8.47 14.44 -6.41
N PRO A 9 -8.45 13.85 -7.62
CA PRO A 9 -9.64 13.57 -8.41
C PRO A 9 -10.59 12.57 -7.75
N ILE A 10 -11.87 12.64 -8.07
CA ILE A 10 -12.89 11.68 -7.64
C ILE A 10 -13.33 10.85 -8.84
N VAL A 11 -13.30 9.53 -8.69
CA VAL A 11 -13.75 8.56 -9.69
C VAL A 11 -14.91 7.75 -9.11
N ASP A 12 -16.01 7.72 -9.84
CA ASP A 12 -17.18 6.91 -9.50
C ASP A 12 -17.04 5.49 -10.07
N PHE A 13 -16.92 4.50 -9.19
CA PHE A 13 -16.70 3.12 -9.59
C PHE A 13 -17.91 2.52 -10.35
N ARG A 14 -19.14 2.95 -10.05
CA ARG A 14 -20.33 2.47 -10.77
C ARG A 14 -20.36 2.98 -12.20
N ARG A 15 -19.83 4.19 -12.45
CA ARG A 15 -19.75 4.73 -13.82
C ARG A 15 -18.80 3.94 -14.71
N LEU A 16 -17.81 3.25 -14.15
CA LEU A 16 -16.93 2.33 -14.89
C LEU A 16 -17.66 1.02 -15.29
N GLN A 17 -18.76 0.69 -14.61
CA GLN A 17 -19.56 -0.51 -14.84
C GLN A 17 -20.71 -0.29 -15.82
N ASP A 18 -21.18 0.96 -15.98
CA ASP A 18 -22.26 1.32 -16.90
C ASP A 18 -21.72 1.64 -18.31
N PRO A 19 -22.10 0.91 -19.37
CA PRO A 19 -21.67 1.15 -20.74
C PRO A 19 -21.90 2.58 -21.25
N LEU A 20 -22.92 3.29 -20.75
CA LEU A 20 -23.26 4.64 -21.17
C LEU A 20 -22.30 5.69 -20.60
N THR A 21 -21.72 5.44 -19.43
CA THR A 21 -20.81 6.37 -18.75
C THR A 21 -19.35 5.91 -18.73
N LYS A 22 -19.09 4.65 -19.07
CA LYS A 22 -17.78 4.00 -18.94
C LYS A 22 -16.67 4.76 -19.67
N ALA A 23 -16.92 5.23 -20.89
CA ALA A 23 -15.92 5.92 -21.68
C ALA A 23 -15.40 7.20 -20.99
N GLU A 24 -16.32 8.03 -20.46
CA GLU A 24 -15.95 9.24 -19.73
C GLU A 24 -15.28 8.92 -18.39
N ALA A 25 -15.78 7.91 -17.67
CA ALA A 25 -15.19 7.48 -16.40
C ALA A 25 -13.77 6.90 -16.57
N LEU A 26 -13.49 6.21 -17.68
CA LEU A 26 -12.14 5.75 -18.02
C LEU A 26 -11.19 6.91 -18.30
N GLU A 27 -11.66 8.00 -18.92
CA GLU A 27 -10.84 9.19 -19.13
C GLU A 27 -10.52 9.89 -17.80
N GLN A 28 -11.50 10.01 -16.91
CA GLN A 28 -11.28 10.54 -15.55
C GLN A 28 -10.28 9.68 -14.75
N LEU A 29 -10.40 8.35 -14.85
CA LEU A 29 -9.45 7.43 -14.22
C LEU A 29 -8.05 7.57 -14.81
N ARG A 30 -7.95 7.69 -16.14
CA ARG A 30 -6.69 7.90 -16.87
C ARG A 30 -6.00 9.18 -16.39
N GLU A 31 -6.74 10.28 -16.28
CA GLU A 31 -6.22 11.56 -15.80
C GLU A 31 -5.66 11.43 -14.37
N ALA A 32 -6.43 10.82 -13.46
CA ALA A 32 -6.01 10.62 -12.08
C ALA A 32 -4.74 9.76 -11.97
N ILE A 33 -4.62 8.70 -12.76
CA ILE A 33 -3.46 7.80 -12.77
C ILE A 33 -2.20 8.50 -13.29
N PHE A 34 -2.29 9.25 -14.40
CA PHE A 34 -1.12 9.87 -15.00
C PHE A 34 -0.68 11.16 -14.30
N GLN A 35 -1.63 12.03 -13.94
CA GLN A 35 -1.29 13.35 -13.43
C GLN A 35 -1.00 13.34 -11.93
N VAL A 36 -1.70 12.47 -11.18
CA VAL A 36 -1.72 12.50 -9.71
C VAL A 36 -1.12 11.25 -9.10
N GLY A 37 -1.49 10.06 -9.59
CA GLY A 37 -1.17 8.78 -8.95
C GLY A 37 -1.97 8.52 -7.66
N PHE A 38 -3.00 9.33 -7.42
CA PHE A 38 -3.98 9.26 -6.33
C PHE A 38 -5.38 9.59 -6.88
N LEU A 39 -6.41 8.97 -6.33
CA LEU A 39 -7.82 9.33 -6.53
C LEU A 39 -8.66 8.99 -5.30
N TYR A 40 -9.81 9.62 -5.17
CA TYR A 40 -10.91 9.08 -4.39
C TYR A 40 -11.75 8.14 -5.26
N LEU A 41 -12.03 6.96 -4.77
CA LEU A 41 -12.95 6.01 -5.36
C LEU A 41 -14.25 6.01 -4.55
N ILE A 42 -15.36 6.38 -5.18
CA ILE A 42 -16.70 6.40 -4.56
C ILE A 42 -17.60 5.32 -5.17
N ASN A 43 -18.69 5.00 -4.48
CA ASN A 43 -19.68 4.01 -4.93
C ASN A 43 -19.06 2.63 -5.22
N HIS A 44 -18.01 2.27 -4.48
CA HIS A 44 -17.21 1.08 -4.68
C HIS A 44 -17.84 -0.18 -4.05
N GLY A 45 -18.92 -0.04 -3.28
CA GLY A 45 -19.71 -1.17 -2.75
C GLY A 45 -19.22 -1.74 -1.42
N LEU A 46 -18.12 -1.22 -0.86
CA LEU A 46 -17.58 -1.66 0.44
C LEU A 46 -17.97 -0.71 1.58
N GLU A 47 -18.80 0.31 1.34
CA GLU A 47 -19.08 1.39 2.29
C GLU A 47 -19.63 0.84 3.63
N SER A 48 -20.53 -0.14 3.56
CA SER A 48 -21.08 -0.79 4.76
C SER A 48 -20.08 -1.67 5.51
N LEU A 49 -19.13 -2.29 4.82
CA LEU A 49 -18.06 -3.07 5.45
C LEU A 49 -17.05 -2.14 6.12
N VAL A 50 -16.58 -1.13 5.40
CA VAL A 50 -15.68 -0.08 5.89
C VAL A 50 -16.22 0.57 7.15
N LYS A 51 -17.50 1.00 7.14
CA LYS A 51 -18.14 1.62 8.31
C LYS A 51 -18.12 0.70 9.53
N ARG A 52 -18.58 -0.56 9.38
CA ARG A 52 -18.58 -1.56 10.46
C ARG A 52 -17.17 -1.86 10.97
N THR A 53 -16.16 -1.89 10.09
CA THR A 53 -14.77 -2.10 10.51
C THR A 53 -14.25 -0.93 11.33
N HIS A 54 -14.48 0.32 10.89
CA HIS A 54 -14.10 1.52 11.67
C HIS A 54 -14.77 1.55 13.05
N GLU A 55 -16.05 1.19 13.14
CA GLU A 55 -16.77 1.08 14.43
C GLU A 55 -16.11 0.09 15.40
N LYS A 56 -15.38 -0.91 14.90
CA LYS A 56 -14.67 -1.91 15.72
C LYS A 56 -13.23 -1.55 16.07
N LEU A 57 -12.62 -0.59 15.37
CA LEU A 57 -11.22 -0.22 15.65
C LEU A 57 -11.01 0.30 17.08
N PRO A 58 -11.86 1.16 17.66
CA PRO A 58 -11.69 1.60 19.05
C PRO A 58 -11.65 0.44 20.05
N GLU A 59 -12.54 -0.56 19.90
CA GLU A 59 -12.58 -1.75 20.74
C GLU A 59 -11.31 -2.59 20.59
N LEU A 60 -10.86 -2.85 19.36
CA LEU A 60 -9.66 -3.64 19.07
C LEU A 60 -8.38 -2.97 19.60
N PHE A 61 -8.24 -1.64 19.48
CA PHE A 61 -7.07 -0.93 19.97
C PHE A 61 -7.09 -0.69 21.49
N ALA A 62 -8.26 -0.75 22.12
CA ALA A 62 -8.44 -0.69 23.57
C ALA A 62 -8.19 -2.03 24.28
N LEU A 63 -7.94 -3.12 23.56
CA LEU A 63 -7.57 -4.41 24.14
C LEU A 63 -6.36 -4.26 25.09
N PRO A 64 -6.31 -5.04 26.19
CA PRO A 64 -5.17 -5.05 27.10
C PRO A 64 -3.86 -5.26 26.35
N THR A 65 -2.80 -4.59 26.80
CA THR A 65 -1.47 -4.68 26.17
C THR A 65 -1.06 -6.13 25.98
N GLU A 66 -1.26 -6.98 26.99
CA GLU A 66 -0.91 -8.39 26.97
C GLU A 66 -1.62 -9.14 25.83
N VAL A 67 -2.87 -8.79 25.51
CA VAL A 67 -3.62 -9.38 24.40
C VAL A 67 -3.04 -8.96 23.06
N LYS A 68 -2.72 -7.68 22.89
CA LYS A 68 -2.09 -7.16 21.65
C LYS A 68 -0.69 -7.74 21.46
N GLU A 69 0.05 -7.94 22.55
CA GLU A 69 1.40 -8.51 22.53
C GLU A 69 1.43 -10.01 22.17
N ARG A 70 0.37 -10.78 22.47
CA ARG A 70 0.28 -12.18 22.02
C ARG A 70 0.35 -12.30 20.50
N CYS A 71 -0.21 -11.33 19.77
CA CYS A 71 -0.14 -11.26 18.31
C CYS A 71 0.94 -10.29 17.80
N ASN A 72 1.98 -9.96 18.59
CA ASN A 72 3.03 -9.03 18.16
C ASN A 72 3.74 -9.50 16.87
N MET A 73 4.03 -8.57 15.96
CA MET A 73 4.71 -8.84 14.69
C MET A 73 6.05 -9.57 14.86
N ILE A 74 6.78 -9.36 15.96
CA ILE A 74 8.02 -10.08 16.29
C ILE A 74 7.83 -11.60 16.36
N ASN A 75 6.59 -12.09 16.49
CA ASN A 75 6.28 -13.52 16.51
C ASN A 75 6.02 -14.10 15.11
N SER A 76 6.06 -13.31 14.05
CA SER A 76 5.83 -13.78 12.68
C SER A 76 7.02 -13.49 11.76
N PRO A 77 7.60 -14.52 11.10
CA PRO A 77 8.60 -14.29 10.05
C PRO A 77 8.01 -13.59 8.82
N ALA A 78 6.68 -13.57 8.67
CA ALA A 78 5.99 -12.93 7.55
C ALA A 78 5.72 -11.42 7.77
N PHE A 79 6.19 -10.83 8.87
CA PHE A 79 5.97 -9.42 9.20
C PHE A 79 4.45 -9.07 9.25
N VAL A 80 3.67 -9.94 9.90
CA VAL A 80 2.24 -9.72 10.22
C VAL A 80 2.03 -9.81 11.73
N GLY A 81 1.14 -9.00 12.27
CA GLY A 81 0.84 -8.90 13.68
C GLY A 81 0.79 -7.45 14.18
N TYR A 82 0.72 -7.31 15.50
CA TYR A 82 0.67 -6.02 16.19
C TYR A 82 2.04 -5.34 16.27
N THR A 83 2.06 -4.04 16.01
CA THR A 83 3.20 -3.15 16.17
C THR A 83 2.84 -2.04 17.16
N ARG A 84 3.68 -1.88 18.19
CA ARG A 84 3.48 -0.91 19.27
C ARG A 84 3.52 0.53 18.76
N LEU A 85 2.92 1.43 19.55
CA LEU A 85 2.98 2.87 19.30
C LEU A 85 4.43 3.34 19.21
N GLY A 86 4.78 3.98 18.09
CA GLY A 86 6.11 4.57 17.91
C GLY A 86 7.24 3.56 17.66
N ALA A 87 6.91 2.31 17.33
CA ALA A 87 7.91 1.28 17.05
C ALA A 87 8.50 1.36 15.62
N GLU A 88 7.83 2.04 14.69
CA GLU A 88 8.31 2.21 13.32
C GLU A 88 8.95 3.59 13.10
N THR A 89 9.89 3.65 12.16
CA THR A 89 10.55 4.88 11.74
C THR A 89 10.46 5.05 10.24
N THR A 90 10.02 6.23 9.79
CA THR A 90 10.03 6.63 8.38
C THR A 90 10.84 7.91 8.23
N ALA A 91 11.71 7.97 7.21
CA ALA A 91 12.59 9.12 6.97
C ALA A 91 13.40 9.54 8.22
N SER A 92 13.92 8.54 8.96
CA SER A 92 14.71 8.71 10.19
C SER A 92 13.99 9.40 11.36
N LYS A 93 12.65 9.45 11.31
CA LYS A 93 11.81 9.97 12.40
C LYS A 93 10.79 8.90 12.81
N THR A 94 10.43 8.89 14.09
CA THR A 94 9.43 7.97 14.64
C THR A 94 8.04 8.28 14.11
N ASP A 95 7.31 7.24 13.73
CA ASP A 95 5.91 7.32 13.29
C ASP A 95 4.97 7.17 14.51
N LEU A 96 4.16 8.19 14.80
CA LEU A 96 3.23 8.17 15.93
C LEU A 96 1.94 7.39 15.60
N ARG A 97 2.09 6.07 15.43
CA ARG A 97 1.01 5.12 15.24
C ARG A 97 1.27 3.80 15.95
N GLU A 98 0.20 3.11 16.33
CA GLU A 98 0.19 1.66 16.55
C GLU A 98 -0.67 1.00 15.48
N GLN A 99 -0.41 -0.27 15.16
CA GLN A 99 -1.10 -0.95 14.06
C GLN A 99 -1.17 -2.47 14.24
N PHE A 100 -2.12 -3.08 13.55
CA PHE A 100 -2.15 -4.52 13.28
C PHE A 100 -1.98 -4.73 11.78
N ASP A 101 -0.99 -5.52 11.38
CA ASP A 101 -0.73 -5.94 10.01
C ASP A 101 -1.27 -7.36 9.80
N PHE A 102 -2.06 -7.54 8.75
CA PHE A 102 -2.60 -8.82 8.33
C PHE A 102 -2.24 -9.06 6.85
N GLY A 103 -2.40 -10.29 6.40
CA GLY A 103 -2.44 -10.58 4.97
C GLY A 103 -3.35 -11.75 4.64
N THR A 104 -3.37 -12.10 3.36
CA THR A 104 -4.26 -13.13 2.80
C THR A 104 -4.25 -14.40 3.65
N PRO A 105 -5.40 -14.92 4.09
CA PRO A 105 -5.47 -16.13 4.90
C PRO A 105 -5.14 -17.40 4.08
N GLY A 106 -4.70 -18.46 4.77
CA GLY A 106 -4.49 -19.77 4.15
C GLY A 106 -3.19 -19.84 3.35
N MET A 107 -2.15 -19.11 3.79
CA MET A 107 -0.83 -19.19 3.16
C MET A 107 -0.19 -20.55 3.45
N LYS A 108 0.49 -21.11 2.45
CA LYS A 108 1.23 -22.36 2.62
C LYS A 108 2.38 -22.13 3.62
N PRO A 109 2.58 -23.01 4.62
CA PRO A 109 3.76 -22.95 5.46
C PRO A 109 5.04 -23.03 4.63
N TRP A 110 5.97 -22.11 4.87
CA TRP A 110 7.30 -22.15 4.28
C TRP A 110 8.10 -23.36 4.75
N THR A 111 8.90 -23.93 3.85
CA THR A 111 9.84 -25.03 4.13
C THR A 111 11.24 -24.69 3.61
N GLU A 112 12.27 -25.40 4.06
CA GLU A 112 13.66 -25.16 3.63
C GLU A 112 13.90 -25.35 2.12
N ASN A 113 12.98 -26.00 1.41
CA ASN A 113 13.02 -26.15 -0.04
C ASN A 113 12.44 -24.94 -0.79
N ASP A 114 11.72 -24.07 -0.10
CA ASP A 114 11.12 -22.86 -0.66
C ASP A 114 12.15 -21.70 -0.63
N PRO A 115 12.19 -20.80 -1.63
CA PRO A 115 13.02 -19.60 -1.59
C PRO A 115 12.85 -18.84 -0.27
N PHE A 116 13.95 -18.32 0.29
CA PHE A 116 13.93 -17.71 1.63
C PHE A 116 12.95 -16.52 1.74
N TRP A 117 12.75 -15.76 0.67
CA TRP A 117 11.78 -14.66 0.62
C TRP A 117 10.33 -15.13 0.70
N GLN A 118 10.01 -16.39 0.41
CA GLN A 118 8.64 -16.92 0.55
C GLN A 118 8.18 -16.96 2.01
N ARG A 119 9.08 -16.86 2.99
CA ARG A 119 8.68 -16.67 4.40
C ARG A 119 7.89 -15.38 4.64
N LEU A 120 7.92 -14.42 3.70
CA LEU A 120 7.05 -13.24 3.69
C LEU A 120 5.58 -13.60 3.46
N GLU A 121 5.27 -14.77 2.89
CA GLU A 121 3.91 -15.25 2.66
C GLU A 121 3.53 -16.20 3.80
N GLY A 122 2.82 -15.68 4.81
CA GLY A 122 2.46 -16.45 6.00
C GLY A 122 1.16 -16.00 6.64
N ASP A 123 0.58 -16.88 7.47
CA ASP A 123 -0.70 -16.61 8.12
C ASP A 123 -0.61 -15.46 9.13
N SER A 124 -1.72 -14.71 9.21
CA SER A 124 -1.89 -13.59 10.13
C SER A 124 -1.99 -14.03 11.59
N GLN A 125 -1.53 -13.16 12.49
CA GLN A 125 -1.78 -13.28 13.93
C GLN A 125 -2.94 -12.37 14.31
N TYR A 126 -4.00 -12.94 14.89
CA TYR A 126 -5.20 -12.19 15.24
C TYR A 126 -5.25 -11.86 16.73
N PRO A 127 -5.70 -10.66 17.14
CA PRO A 127 -5.97 -10.39 18.53
C PRO A 127 -7.10 -11.31 19.02
N ASP A 128 -7.00 -11.75 20.27
CA ASP A 128 -7.99 -12.57 20.96
C ASP A 128 -9.22 -11.72 21.33
N HIS A 129 -10.09 -11.51 20.33
CA HIS A 129 -11.31 -10.73 20.42
C HIS A 129 -12.39 -11.34 19.53
N PRO A 130 -13.64 -11.51 20.03
CA PRO A 130 -14.72 -12.13 19.26
C PRO A 130 -14.96 -11.45 17.90
N GLY A 131 -14.96 -12.23 16.82
CA GLY A 131 -15.23 -11.71 15.47
C GLY A 131 -14.06 -10.98 14.80
N ALA A 132 -12.92 -10.81 15.47
CA ALA A 132 -11.80 -10.05 14.91
C ALA A 132 -11.21 -10.72 13.65
N LYS A 133 -11.04 -12.05 13.69
CA LYS A 133 -10.52 -12.82 12.55
C LYS A 133 -11.48 -12.75 11.36
N GLU A 134 -12.76 -13.00 11.60
CA GLU A 134 -13.80 -13.01 10.57
C GLU A 134 -13.94 -11.63 9.91
N LEU A 135 -13.86 -10.55 10.70
CA LEU A 135 -13.90 -9.17 10.20
C LEU A 135 -12.70 -8.89 9.27
N VAL A 136 -11.49 -9.26 9.69
CA VAL A 136 -10.26 -9.07 8.92
C VAL A 136 -10.29 -9.86 7.62
N GLU A 137 -10.61 -11.16 7.70
CA GLU A 137 -10.63 -12.03 6.52
C GLU A 137 -11.70 -11.62 5.52
N ASN A 138 -12.87 -11.19 5.99
CA ASN A 138 -13.91 -10.63 5.15
C ASN A 138 -13.48 -9.31 4.49
N TYR A 139 -12.82 -8.41 5.24
CA TYR A 139 -12.30 -7.15 4.67
C TYR A 139 -11.27 -7.40 3.57
N ILE A 140 -10.33 -8.33 3.80
CA ILE A 140 -9.32 -8.73 2.80
C ILE A 140 -10.01 -9.30 1.56
N ALA A 141 -10.95 -10.23 1.73
CA ALA A 141 -11.62 -10.89 0.62
C ALA A 141 -12.42 -9.91 -0.27
N GLU A 142 -13.21 -9.02 0.33
CA GLU A 142 -13.99 -8.04 -0.43
C GLU A 142 -13.10 -6.96 -1.07
N SER A 143 -12.03 -6.53 -0.37
CA SER A 143 -11.06 -5.59 -0.95
C SER A 143 -10.30 -6.20 -2.12
N ALA A 144 -9.93 -7.48 -2.04
CA ALA A 144 -9.26 -8.20 -3.11
C ALA A 144 -10.14 -8.38 -4.36
N LYS A 145 -11.47 -8.48 -4.20
CA LYS A 145 -12.43 -8.49 -5.33
C LYS A 145 -12.51 -7.12 -5.99
N LEU A 146 -12.71 -6.07 -5.19
CA LEU A 146 -12.74 -4.69 -5.68
C LEU A 146 -11.44 -4.33 -6.43
N SER A 147 -10.29 -4.69 -5.86
CA SER A 147 -8.99 -4.33 -6.42
C SER A 147 -8.71 -5.04 -7.74
N GLN A 148 -9.20 -6.27 -7.93
CA GLN A 148 -9.09 -6.99 -9.20
C GLN A 148 -9.92 -6.33 -10.30
N GLU A 149 -11.18 -5.98 -10.00
CA GLU A 149 -12.03 -5.27 -10.94
C GLU A 149 -11.47 -3.87 -11.27
N PHE A 150 -11.01 -3.12 -10.25
CA PHE A 150 -10.34 -1.85 -10.44
C PHE A 150 -9.12 -1.98 -11.37
N MET A 151 -8.26 -2.99 -11.15
CA MET A 151 -7.08 -3.23 -11.99
C MET A 151 -7.45 -3.49 -13.45
N ARG A 152 -8.59 -4.14 -13.74
CA ARG A 152 -9.08 -4.32 -15.11
C ARG A 152 -9.46 -3.00 -15.76
N TYR A 153 -10.12 -2.10 -15.03
CA TYR A 153 -10.41 -0.74 -15.52
C TYR A 153 -9.15 0.10 -15.70
N VAL A 154 -8.12 -0.11 -14.88
CA VAL A 154 -6.81 0.51 -15.10
C VAL A 154 -6.19 0.03 -16.42
N SER A 155 -6.22 -1.28 -16.70
CA SER A 155 -5.78 -1.79 -18.01
C SER A 155 -6.53 -1.12 -19.15
N GLU A 156 -7.86 -1.08 -19.08
CA GLU A 156 -8.70 -0.46 -20.11
C GLU A 156 -8.44 1.05 -20.26
N CYS A 157 -8.30 1.79 -19.16
CA CYS A 157 -8.03 3.22 -19.21
C CYS A 157 -6.63 3.49 -19.77
N LEU A 158 -5.71 2.53 -19.75
CA LEU A 158 -4.39 2.61 -20.40
C LEU A 158 -4.39 2.09 -21.85
N SER A 159 -5.57 1.76 -22.41
CA SER A 159 -5.74 1.15 -23.73
C SER A 159 -5.05 -0.23 -23.86
N LEU A 160 -5.00 -0.98 -22.77
CA LEU A 160 -4.44 -2.33 -22.69
C LEU A 160 -5.56 -3.39 -22.59
N PRO A 161 -5.31 -4.65 -22.96
CA PRO A 161 -6.21 -5.76 -22.65
C PRO A 161 -6.58 -5.79 -21.15
N PRO A 162 -7.85 -6.02 -20.77
CA PRO A 162 -8.29 -5.93 -19.37
C PRO A 162 -7.47 -6.76 -18.38
N THR A 163 -6.93 -7.89 -18.83
CA THR A 163 -6.19 -8.86 -18.01
C THR A 163 -4.68 -8.60 -17.97
N THR A 164 -4.16 -7.54 -18.61
CA THR A 164 -2.72 -7.28 -18.74
C THR A 164 -1.97 -7.34 -17.41
N PHE A 165 -2.55 -6.80 -16.34
CA PHE A 165 -1.87 -6.75 -15.05
C PHE A 165 -2.11 -7.96 -14.14
N GLU A 166 -3.03 -8.87 -14.50
CA GLU A 166 -3.37 -10.03 -13.66
C GLU A 166 -2.17 -10.95 -13.42
N SER A 167 -1.27 -11.07 -14.40
CA SER A 167 -0.05 -11.90 -14.32
C SER A 167 1.01 -11.37 -13.35
N PHE A 168 0.92 -10.11 -12.92
CA PHE A 168 1.81 -9.49 -11.94
C PHE A 168 1.28 -9.55 -10.52
N LYS A 169 0.00 -9.91 -10.33
CA LYS A 169 -0.62 -9.96 -9.00
C LYS A 169 0.07 -11.01 -8.13
N GLY A 170 0.37 -10.64 -6.89
CA GLY A 170 0.94 -11.53 -5.89
C GLY A 170 -0.08 -12.46 -5.23
N LYS A 171 0.44 -13.43 -4.48
CA LYS A 171 -0.39 -14.39 -3.73
C LYS A 171 -0.94 -13.80 -2.43
N MET A 172 -0.16 -12.91 -1.80
CA MET A 172 -0.50 -12.29 -0.53
C MET A 172 -0.74 -10.79 -0.71
N ASP A 173 -1.98 -10.37 -0.46
CA ASP A 173 -2.35 -8.98 -0.23
C ASP A 173 -2.13 -8.66 1.25
N ARG A 174 -1.98 -7.38 1.59
CA ARG A 174 -1.78 -6.92 2.97
C ARG A 174 -2.91 -6.00 3.40
N LEU A 175 -3.24 -6.02 4.69
CA LEU A 175 -4.20 -5.12 5.31
C LEU A 175 -3.58 -4.57 6.59
N LYS A 176 -3.80 -3.28 6.87
CA LYS A 176 -3.50 -2.74 8.19
C LYS A 176 -4.74 -2.15 8.83
N PHE A 177 -4.86 -2.33 10.13
CA PHE A 177 -5.65 -1.44 10.98
C PHE A 177 -4.67 -0.53 11.71
N ILE A 178 -4.89 0.78 11.65
CA ILE A 178 -3.94 1.76 12.20
C ILE A 178 -4.65 2.74 13.10
N ARG A 179 -4.05 3.02 14.27
CA ARG A 179 -4.47 4.04 15.21
C ARG A 179 -3.37 5.09 15.38
N TYR A 180 -3.76 6.36 15.24
CA TYR A 180 -2.91 7.52 15.49
C TYR A 180 -3.48 8.28 16.69
N PRO A 181 -2.80 8.30 17.86
CA PRO A 181 -3.23 9.10 18.98
C PRO A 181 -3.08 10.60 18.68
N GLN A 182 -3.77 11.42 19.48
CA GLN A 182 -3.57 12.86 19.47
C GLN A 182 -2.11 13.21 19.79
N ALA A 183 -1.53 14.15 19.03
CA ALA A 183 -0.15 14.59 19.19
C ALA A 183 -0.04 16.12 19.08
N ALA A 184 1.14 16.66 19.42
CA ALA A 184 1.45 18.06 19.24
C ALA A 184 1.41 18.45 17.74
N PRO A 185 1.01 19.69 17.38
CA PRO A 185 1.03 20.15 16.00
C PRO A 185 2.38 19.94 15.30
N GLY A 186 2.34 19.48 14.04
CA GLY A 186 3.55 19.20 13.26
C GLY A 186 4.21 17.84 13.55
N SER A 187 3.66 17.05 14.47
CA SER A 187 4.13 15.68 14.74
C SER A 187 3.92 14.75 13.53
N GLN A 188 4.86 13.83 13.35
CA GLN A 188 4.82 12.83 12.29
C GLN A 188 3.86 11.69 12.67
N GLY A 189 2.80 11.49 11.89
CA GLY A 189 2.01 10.26 11.92
C GLY A 189 2.72 9.16 11.13
N VAL A 190 3.04 9.46 9.87
CA VAL A 190 3.94 8.67 9.00
C VAL A 190 4.77 9.64 8.16
N GLY A 191 6.08 9.42 8.07
CA GLY A 191 6.97 10.26 7.28
C GLY A 191 6.70 10.21 5.77
N PRO A 192 7.30 11.13 4.97
CA PRO A 192 7.25 11.06 3.51
C PRO A 192 7.76 9.73 2.96
N HIS A 193 6.93 9.02 2.20
CA HIS A 193 7.29 7.74 1.57
C HIS A 193 6.47 7.48 0.31
N LYS A 194 6.86 6.46 -0.45
CA LYS A 194 6.03 5.78 -1.44
C LYS A 194 5.71 4.39 -0.90
N ASP A 195 4.52 3.88 -1.17
CA ASP A 195 4.20 2.49 -0.86
C ASP A 195 5.07 1.56 -1.71
N SER A 196 5.85 0.69 -1.05
CA SER A 196 7.08 0.18 -1.64
C SER A 196 6.91 -1.00 -2.59
N THR A 197 5.86 -1.82 -2.46
CA THR A 197 5.92 -3.17 -3.07
C THR A 197 4.61 -3.77 -3.60
N GLY A 198 3.53 -3.01 -3.73
CA GLY A 198 2.28 -3.49 -4.32
C GLY A 198 2.00 -2.93 -5.70
N LEU A 199 0.76 -3.14 -6.15
CA LEU A 199 0.18 -2.53 -7.34
C LEU A 199 -0.56 -1.24 -6.95
N PHE A 200 -1.54 -1.37 -6.04
CA PHE A 200 -2.40 -0.28 -5.58
C PHE A 200 -2.68 -0.39 -4.09
N THR A 201 -2.77 0.75 -3.42
CA THR A 201 -3.28 0.85 -2.05
C THR A 201 -4.72 1.37 -2.08
N PHE A 202 -5.60 0.78 -1.29
CA PHE A 202 -6.99 1.20 -1.08
C PHE A 202 -7.14 1.58 0.40
N LEU A 203 -7.14 2.87 0.68
CA LEU A 203 -7.15 3.44 2.02
C LEU A 203 -8.53 3.94 2.38
N SER A 204 -9.10 3.39 3.47
CA SER A 204 -10.20 4.05 4.16
C SER A 204 -9.67 4.97 5.28
N GLN A 205 -10.23 6.18 5.35
CA GLN A 205 -9.97 7.16 6.39
C GLN A 205 -11.22 7.35 7.26
N ASP A 206 -11.02 7.64 8.54
CA ASP A 206 -12.05 8.29 9.34
C ASP A 206 -12.19 9.78 8.98
N ASP A 207 -13.03 10.52 9.72
CA ASP A 207 -13.29 11.93 9.51
C ASP A 207 -12.22 12.88 10.12
N THR A 208 -11.09 12.35 10.60
CA THR A 208 -10.04 13.16 11.24
C THR A 208 -9.08 13.81 10.23
N GLY A 209 -8.83 13.15 9.09
CA GLY A 209 -7.91 13.65 8.05
C GLY A 209 -6.42 13.41 8.35
N GLY A 210 -5.54 14.23 7.78
CA GLY A 210 -4.08 14.20 8.04
C GLY A 210 -3.22 13.55 6.95
N LEU A 211 -3.82 12.87 5.96
CA LEU A 211 -3.09 12.41 4.77
C LEU A 211 -2.75 13.59 3.86
N GLN A 212 -1.50 13.63 3.37
CA GLN A 212 -1.04 14.63 2.41
C GLN A 212 -0.26 13.97 1.27
N VAL A 213 -0.44 14.48 0.05
CA VAL A 213 0.16 13.97 -1.18
C VAL A 213 1.06 15.05 -1.79
N LEU A 214 2.27 14.70 -2.19
CA LEU A 214 3.25 15.65 -2.72
C LEU A 214 3.06 15.85 -4.22
N ASN A 215 2.78 17.09 -4.65
CA ASN A 215 2.67 17.42 -6.07
C ASN A 215 4.05 17.65 -6.74
N LYS A 216 4.05 17.91 -8.05
CA LYS A 216 5.30 18.09 -8.82
C LYS A 216 6.03 19.40 -8.50
N ASN A 217 5.35 20.37 -7.91
CA ASN A 217 5.93 21.64 -7.43
C ASN A 217 6.57 21.52 -6.03
N GLY A 218 6.47 20.34 -5.39
CA GLY A 218 6.99 20.13 -4.03
C GLY A 218 6.02 20.61 -2.94
N GLU A 219 4.76 20.84 -3.28
CA GLU A 219 3.72 21.27 -2.35
C GLU A 219 2.95 20.06 -1.82
N TRP A 220 2.65 20.08 -0.52
CA TRP A 220 1.83 19.06 0.12
C TRP A 220 0.36 19.41 -0.05
N ILE A 221 -0.38 18.57 -0.77
CA ILE A 221 -1.82 18.69 -1.01
C ILE A 221 -2.56 17.80 -0.01
N ASP A 222 -3.50 18.38 0.74
CA ASP A 222 -4.32 17.62 1.69
C ASP A 222 -5.26 16.65 0.95
N ALA A 223 -5.42 15.46 1.52
CA ALA A 223 -6.44 14.49 1.15
C ALA A 223 -7.54 14.48 2.24
N PRO A 224 -8.47 15.45 2.23
CA PRO A 224 -9.54 15.51 3.23
C PRO A 224 -10.42 14.25 3.17
N PRO A 225 -10.94 13.73 4.30
CA PRO A 225 -11.85 12.60 4.27
C PRO A 225 -13.12 12.92 3.47
N ILE A 226 -13.52 11.99 2.60
CA ILE A 226 -14.82 12.01 1.92
C ILE A 226 -15.58 10.78 2.40
N GLU A 227 -16.76 10.98 2.99
CA GLU A 227 -17.59 9.89 3.51
C GLU A 227 -17.93 8.89 2.40
N GLY A 228 -17.78 7.60 2.69
CA GLY A 228 -18.06 6.52 1.74
C GLY A 228 -17.05 6.38 0.61
N SER A 229 -15.90 7.08 0.67
CA SER A 229 -14.81 6.93 -0.31
C SER A 229 -13.68 6.05 0.21
N LEU A 230 -12.91 5.52 -0.74
CA LEU A 230 -11.55 5.04 -0.52
C LEU A 230 -10.57 5.99 -1.22
N VAL A 231 -9.45 6.33 -0.60
CA VAL A 231 -8.32 6.92 -1.32
C VAL A 231 -7.53 5.78 -1.95
N VAL A 232 -7.34 5.81 -3.26
CA VAL A 232 -6.58 4.82 -4.02
C VAL A 232 -5.30 5.45 -4.54
N ASN A 233 -4.15 4.81 -4.29
CA ASN A 233 -2.87 5.28 -4.81
C ASN A 233 -2.04 4.17 -5.47
N ILE A 234 -1.19 4.61 -6.39
CA ILE A 234 -0.23 3.77 -7.09
C ILE A 234 0.95 3.46 -6.16
N GLN A 235 1.39 2.21 -6.16
CA GLN A 235 2.57 1.75 -5.43
C GLN A 235 3.77 1.57 -6.37
N GLN A 236 4.99 1.48 -5.81
CA GLN A 236 6.22 1.40 -6.59
C GLN A 236 6.31 0.15 -7.50
N GLY A 237 5.60 -0.94 -7.17
CA GLY A 237 5.53 -2.12 -8.04
C GLY A 237 4.85 -1.83 -9.38
N PHE A 238 3.69 -1.16 -9.36
CA PHE A 238 2.99 -0.74 -10.59
C PHE A 238 3.75 0.35 -11.35
N GLU A 239 4.39 1.28 -10.64
CA GLU A 239 5.30 2.27 -11.23
C GLU A 239 6.43 1.57 -12.01
N ALA A 240 7.04 0.54 -11.43
CA ALA A 240 8.09 -0.23 -12.09
C ALA A 240 7.56 -1.01 -13.32
N ILE A 241 6.41 -1.68 -13.21
CA ILE A 241 5.78 -2.45 -14.30
C ILE A 241 5.44 -1.56 -15.49
N THR A 242 5.02 -0.32 -15.24
CA THR A 242 4.66 0.65 -16.28
C THR A 242 5.86 1.47 -16.77
N GLY A 243 7.09 1.12 -16.39
CA GLY A 243 8.30 1.84 -16.81
C GLY A 243 8.36 3.27 -16.29
N GLY A 244 7.70 3.56 -15.17
CA GLY A 244 7.64 4.88 -14.53
C GLY A 244 6.57 5.82 -15.08
N ILE A 245 5.78 5.40 -16.08
CA ILE A 245 4.73 6.26 -16.66
C ILE A 245 3.62 6.50 -15.63
N CYS A 246 3.19 5.46 -14.93
CA CYS A 246 2.19 5.58 -13.87
C CYS A 246 2.92 5.72 -12.53
N THR A 247 3.08 6.95 -12.05
CA THR A 247 4.03 7.24 -10.97
C THR A 247 3.43 6.99 -9.58
N ALA A 248 4.17 6.33 -8.70
CA ALA A 248 3.82 6.20 -7.29
C ALA A 248 4.10 7.52 -6.57
N THR A 249 3.07 8.13 -5.96
CA THR A 249 3.17 9.48 -5.40
C THR A 249 3.56 9.48 -3.94
N THR A 250 4.60 10.27 -3.65
CA THR A 250 5.08 10.46 -2.29
C THR A 250 3.97 11.07 -1.46
N HIS A 251 3.69 10.46 -0.32
CA HIS A 251 2.65 10.89 0.60
C HIS A 251 3.15 10.80 2.04
N ARG A 252 2.46 11.44 2.96
CA ARG A 252 2.75 11.42 4.40
C ARG A 252 1.46 11.50 5.21
N VAL A 253 1.56 11.23 6.50
CA VAL A 253 0.47 11.46 7.45
C VAL A 253 0.94 12.40 8.55
N ILE A 254 0.23 13.51 8.75
CA ILE A 254 0.38 14.38 9.92
C ILE A 254 -0.39 13.77 11.08
N ALA A 255 0.24 13.65 12.25
CA ALA A 255 -0.42 13.12 13.43
C ALA A 255 -1.58 14.06 13.84
N PRO A 256 -2.73 13.51 14.26
CA PRO A 256 -3.91 14.33 14.52
C PRO A 256 -3.71 15.17 15.80
N THR A 257 -4.26 16.39 15.82
CA THR A 257 -4.13 17.31 16.95
C THR A 257 -5.40 17.42 17.80
N THR A 258 -6.52 16.89 17.33
CA THR A 258 -7.86 17.09 17.91
C THR A 258 -8.46 15.83 18.50
N LYS A 259 -8.39 14.70 17.78
CA LYS A 259 -8.92 13.39 18.19
C LYS A 259 -8.05 12.25 17.67
N THR A 260 -8.27 11.05 18.19
CA THR A 260 -7.62 9.85 17.65
C THR A 260 -8.08 9.63 16.22
N ARG A 261 -7.14 9.36 15.31
CA ARG A 261 -7.41 9.01 13.91
C ARG A 261 -7.30 7.50 13.71
N TYR A 262 -8.23 6.92 12.97
CA TYR A 262 -8.18 5.54 12.51
C TYR A 262 -8.11 5.47 10.98
N SER A 263 -7.37 4.48 10.47
CA SER A 263 -7.33 4.22 9.02
C SER A 263 -7.07 2.77 8.68
N ILE A 264 -7.56 2.35 7.52
CA ILE A 264 -7.52 0.98 7.04
C ILE A 264 -6.97 0.93 5.61
N PRO A 265 -5.64 0.84 5.41
CA PRO A 265 -5.08 0.59 4.08
C PRO A 265 -5.05 -0.90 3.75
N PHE A 266 -5.59 -1.26 2.59
CA PHE A 266 -5.42 -2.54 1.92
C PHE A 266 -4.43 -2.37 0.77
N PHE A 267 -3.48 -3.30 0.63
CA PHE A 267 -2.40 -3.25 -0.35
C PHE A 267 -2.50 -4.47 -1.28
N LEU A 268 -2.79 -4.23 -2.55
CA LEU A 268 -2.80 -5.27 -3.59
C LEU A 268 -1.34 -5.63 -3.91
N GLY A 269 -0.95 -6.90 -3.70
CA GLY A 269 0.43 -7.34 -3.83
C GLY A 269 0.90 -7.54 -5.27
N VAL A 270 2.21 -7.38 -5.51
CA VAL A 270 2.91 -7.90 -6.69
C VAL A 270 3.46 -9.30 -6.39
N ARG A 271 3.54 -10.17 -7.41
CA ARG A 271 4.15 -11.50 -7.26
C ARG A 271 5.63 -11.39 -6.91
N MET A 272 6.01 -12.08 -5.84
CA MET A 272 7.33 -11.98 -5.23
C MET A 272 8.44 -12.60 -6.10
N ASP A 273 8.12 -13.49 -7.03
CA ASP A 273 9.08 -14.09 -7.96
C ASP A 273 9.29 -13.27 -9.25
N LEU A 274 8.69 -12.08 -9.37
CA LEU A 274 8.90 -11.19 -10.51
C LEU A 274 10.37 -10.77 -10.59
N THR A 275 11.06 -11.15 -11.67
CA THR A 275 12.47 -10.80 -11.88
C THR A 275 12.63 -9.45 -12.58
N LEU A 276 13.83 -8.86 -12.46
CA LEU A 276 14.17 -7.62 -13.18
C LEU A 276 14.08 -7.78 -14.70
N ASP A 277 14.43 -8.93 -15.24
CA ASP A 277 14.39 -9.17 -16.69
C ASP A 277 12.96 -9.29 -17.19
N GLN A 278 12.09 -10.01 -16.46
CA GLN A 278 10.65 -10.05 -16.75
C GLN A 278 10.02 -8.67 -16.67
N LEU A 279 10.40 -7.87 -15.68
CA LEU A 279 9.96 -6.49 -15.54
C LEU A 279 10.37 -5.65 -16.76
N ARG A 280 11.64 -5.72 -17.17
CA ARG A 280 12.16 -4.96 -18.33
C ARG A 280 11.44 -5.33 -19.62
N GLU A 281 11.23 -6.62 -19.86
CA GLU A 281 10.49 -7.11 -21.02
C GLU A 281 9.04 -6.62 -21.02
N SER A 282 8.36 -6.78 -19.87
CA SER A 282 6.98 -6.37 -19.69
C SER A 282 6.80 -4.86 -19.85
N ALA A 283 7.66 -4.07 -19.20
CA ALA A 283 7.66 -2.63 -19.31
C ALA A 283 7.88 -2.20 -20.76
N ALA A 284 8.80 -2.83 -21.51
CA ALA A 284 9.01 -2.50 -22.92
C ALA A 284 7.78 -2.74 -23.80
N HIS A 285 6.96 -3.77 -23.51
CA HIS A 285 5.70 -4.01 -24.21
C HIS A 285 4.60 -3.04 -23.77
N ILE A 286 4.39 -2.90 -22.46
CA ILE A 286 3.35 -2.06 -21.85
C ILE A 286 3.57 -0.58 -22.21
N VAL A 287 4.79 -0.07 -22.08
CA VAL A 287 5.16 1.31 -22.41
C VAL A 287 4.89 1.65 -23.87
N LYS A 288 5.07 0.70 -24.81
CA LYS A 288 4.75 0.93 -26.23
C LYS A 288 3.26 1.08 -26.49
N CYS A 289 2.42 0.46 -25.67
CA CYS A 289 0.98 0.47 -25.80
C CYS A 289 0.34 1.64 -25.05
N ILE A 290 0.97 2.14 -23.99
CA ILE A 290 0.52 3.33 -23.27
C ILE A 290 0.75 4.56 -24.17
N PRO A 291 -0.29 5.35 -24.51
CA PRO A 291 -0.14 6.54 -25.33
C PRO A 291 0.89 7.49 -24.73
N ALA A 292 1.78 8.05 -25.56
CA ALA A 292 2.88 8.88 -25.10
C ALA A 292 2.37 10.04 -24.22
N SER A 293 2.64 9.96 -22.93
CA SER A 293 2.52 11.09 -22.03
C SER A 293 3.78 11.95 -22.17
N ASP A 294 3.60 13.23 -22.51
CA ASP A 294 4.65 14.26 -22.50
C ASP A 294 5.12 14.61 -21.08
N ASP A 295 4.49 14.02 -20.06
CA ASP A 295 4.62 14.42 -18.67
C ASP A 295 5.71 13.64 -17.90
N ARG A 296 6.81 13.32 -18.58
CA ARG A 296 7.98 12.58 -18.03
C ARG A 296 8.86 13.42 -17.10
N LYS A 297 8.37 14.56 -16.59
CA LYS A 297 9.17 15.46 -15.76
C LYS A 297 9.41 14.83 -14.38
N LYS A 298 10.68 14.68 -14.01
CA LYS A 298 11.13 14.16 -12.70
C LYS A 298 10.55 15.00 -11.56
N ARG A 299 10.11 14.32 -10.49
CA ARG A 299 9.56 14.95 -9.26
C ARG A 299 10.68 15.56 -8.40
N ALA A 300 10.35 16.57 -7.60
CA ALA A 300 11.31 17.29 -6.74
C ALA A 300 11.91 16.44 -5.61
N VAL A 301 11.18 15.40 -5.17
CA VAL A 301 11.65 14.40 -4.21
C VAL A 301 11.51 13.03 -4.86
N ASP A 302 12.63 12.33 -5.03
CA ASP A 302 12.66 10.98 -5.59
C ASP A 302 13.00 9.99 -4.48
N VAL A 303 12.10 9.05 -4.22
CA VAL A 303 12.33 7.94 -3.29
C VAL A 303 12.70 6.75 -4.16
N PRO A 304 13.95 6.25 -4.12
CA PRO A 304 14.39 5.14 -4.94
C PRO A 304 13.51 3.93 -4.73
N SER A 305 13.17 3.22 -5.81
CA SER A 305 12.54 1.90 -5.70
C SER A 305 13.64 0.87 -5.43
N GLU A 306 13.66 0.30 -4.22
CA GLU A 306 14.61 -0.78 -3.86
C GLU A 306 14.49 -1.96 -4.82
N PHE A 307 13.31 -2.17 -5.42
CA PHE A 307 13.08 -3.22 -6.40
C PHE A 307 13.92 -3.09 -7.66
N LEU A 308 14.25 -1.87 -8.11
CA LEU A 308 15.04 -1.67 -9.33
C LEU A 308 16.56 -1.89 -9.11
N SER A 309 16.97 -2.23 -7.89
CA SER A 309 18.36 -2.51 -7.56
C SER A 309 18.84 -3.80 -8.22
N PRO A 310 19.99 -3.79 -8.93
CA PRO A 310 20.57 -5.00 -9.53
C PRO A 310 21.08 -6.00 -8.48
N LEU A 311 21.05 -5.66 -7.19
CA LEU A 311 21.46 -6.53 -6.09
C LEU A 311 20.49 -7.69 -5.84
N TYR A 312 19.25 -7.60 -6.34
CA TYR A 312 18.20 -8.57 -6.06
C TYR A 312 17.75 -9.30 -7.33
N SER A 313 17.61 -10.62 -7.23
CA SER A 313 17.24 -11.47 -8.36
C SER A 313 15.74 -11.38 -8.70
N CYS A 314 14.92 -11.10 -7.69
CA CYS A 314 13.48 -10.90 -7.83
C CYS A 314 12.92 -9.94 -6.79
N PHE A 315 11.65 -9.60 -6.97
CA PHE A 315 10.88 -8.68 -6.14
C PHE A 315 10.85 -9.07 -4.66
N GLY A 316 10.74 -10.37 -4.36
CA GLY A 316 10.66 -10.91 -3.01
C GLY A 316 11.93 -10.68 -2.20
N GLU A 317 13.11 -10.73 -2.84
CA GLU A 317 14.37 -10.43 -2.15
C GLU A 317 14.49 -8.96 -1.77
N ALA A 318 14.16 -8.07 -2.71
CA ALA A 318 14.14 -6.63 -2.45
C ALA A 318 13.13 -6.28 -1.34
N TYR A 319 11.94 -6.89 -1.39
CA TYR A 319 10.91 -6.69 -0.38
C TYR A 319 11.31 -7.24 1.00
N LEU A 320 11.94 -8.41 1.05
CA LEU A 320 12.41 -8.98 2.31
C LEU A 320 13.45 -8.07 2.95
N ARG A 321 14.38 -7.55 2.16
CA ARG A 321 15.39 -6.60 2.62
C ARG A 321 14.74 -5.35 3.20
N ASN A 322 13.79 -4.75 2.50
CA ASN A 322 13.03 -3.59 3.00
C ASN A 322 12.33 -3.89 4.35
N ARG A 323 11.72 -5.08 4.48
CA ARG A 323 11.05 -5.50 5.73
C ARG A 323 12.02 -5.72 6.88
N ILE A 324 13.15 -6.37 6.64
CA ILE A 324 14.19 -6.60 7.64
C ILE A 324 14.78 -5.28 8.17
N ILE A 325 14.97 -4.29 7.30
CA ILE A 325 15.48 -2.97 7.70
C ILE A 325 14.42 -2.15 8.46
N SER A 326 13.16 -2.25 8.04
CA SER A 326 12.05 -1.51 8.67
C SER A 326 11.62 -2.10 10.02
N HIS A 327 11.81 -3.41 10.20
CA HIS A 327 11.46 -4.15 11.41
C HIS A 327 12.69 -4.94 11.93
N PRO A 328 13.67 -4.23 12.52
CA PRO A 328 14.96 -4.83 12.89
C PRO A 328 14.83 -5.96 13.92
N ASP A 329 13.85 -5.89 14.81
CA ASP A 329 13.56 -6.91 15.82
C ASP A 329 13.07 -8.23 15.21
N VAL A 330 12.16 -8.16 14.24
CA VAL A 330 11.71 -9.31 13.43
C VAL A 330 12.89 -9.87 12.64
N GLY A 331 13.67 -8.99 11.99
CA GLY A 331 14.86 -9.35 11.23
C GLY A 331 15.89 -10.11 12.06
N GLN A 332 16.25 -9.60 13.24
CA GLN A 332 17.19 -10.24 14.15
C GLN A 332 16.70 -11.60 14.64
N LYS A 333 15.41 -11.75 14.94
CA LYS A 333 14.85 -13.00 15.47
C LYS A 333 14.71 -14.10 14.42
N TRP A 334 14.21 -13.77 13.23
CA TRP A 334 13.83 -14.75 12.21
C TRP A 334 14.79 -14.85 11.03
N TYR A 335 15.63 -13.83 10.82
CA TYR A 335 16.54 -13.69 9.68
C TYR A 335 17.93 -13.14 10.09
N PRO A 336 18.58 -13.67 11.14
CA PRO A 336 19.76 -13.04 11.74
C PRO A 336 20.90 -12.80 10.73
N GLU A 337 21.18 -13.78 9.86
CA GLU A 337 22.23 -13.67 8.83
C GLU A 337 21.90 -12.61 7.78
N LEU A 338 20.65 -12.55 7.31
CA LEU A 338 20.21 -11.54 6.35
C LEU A 338 20.17 -10.15 6.99
N TYR A 339 19.78 -10.03 8.26
CA TYR A 339 19.82 -8.77 8.99
C TYR A 339 21.24 -8.22 9.07
N GLU A 340 22.22 -9.05 9.46
CA GLU A 340 23.63 -8.63 9.49
C GLU A 340 24.14 -8.22 8.10
N ARG A 341 23.78 -8.97 7.05
CA ARG A 341 24.14 -8.62 5.68
C ARG A 341 23.52 -7.29 5.25
N TYR A 342 22.20 -7.15 5.36
CA TYR A 342 21.46 -6.02 4.80
C TYR A 342 21.73 -4.70 5.53
N THR A 343 22.06 -4.74 6.83
CA THR A 343 22.47 -3.53 7.58
C THR A 343 23.82 -2.97 7.14
N LYS A 344 24.69 -3.81 6.56
CA LYS A 344 25.99 -3.40 6.00
C LYS A 344 25.92 -3.09 4.49
N GLU A 345 24.86 -3.54 3.82
CA GLU A 345 24.66 -3.40 2.36
C GLU A 345 24.21 -1.98 2.00
N LYS A 346 25.09 -1.23 1.31
CA LYS A 346 24.74 0.09 0.75
C LYS A 346 24.03 -0.09 -0.59
N LEU A 347 22.82 0.46 -0.72
CA LEU A 347 22.20 0.66 -2.03
C LEU A 347 23.01 1.74 -2.76
N THR A 348 23.79 1.35 -3.77
CA THR A 348 24.57 2.26 -4.61
C THR A 348 23.74 2.85 -5.73
#